data_AF-A0A2E5DZ13-F1
#
_entry.id   AF-A0A2E5DZ13-F1
#
_cell.length_a   1.000
_cell.length_b   1.000
_cell.length_c   1.000
_cell.angle_alpha   90.00
_cell.angle_beta   90.00
_cell.angle_gamma   90.00
#
_symmetry.space_group_name_H-M   'P 1'
#
loop_
_entity.id
_entity.type
_entity.pdbx_description
1 polymer ?
#
loop_
_entity_poly.entity_id
_entity_poly.type
_entity_poly.pdbx_seq_one_letter_code
_entity_poly.pdbx_strand_id
1 'polypeptide(L)' 'MRPLFSTWKSEIERLLADKEACYELAQGELLSASGTTDEDLQELFSYGWSAEETARTITETLGLR' A
#
# COMPACT_ATOMS: atom_id res chain seq x y z
N MET A 1 14.39 2.11 -15.62
CA MET A 1 13.36 1.10 -15.95
C MET A 1 12.28 1.18 -14.90
N ARG A 2 10.99 1.22 -15.28
CA ARG A 2 9.89 1.17 -14.32
C ARG A 2 9.84 -0.26 -13.73
N PRO A 3 9.68 -0.45 -12.41
CA PRO A 3 9.53 -1.78 -11.82
C PRO A 3 8.30 -2.49 -12.39
N LEU A 4 8.25 -3.81 -12.30
CA LEU A 4 7.03 -4.56 -12.61
C LEU A 4 5.95 -4.27 -11.57
N PHE A 5 4.68 -4.32 -11.97
CA PHE A 5 3.54 -4.10 -11.06
C PHE A 5 3.59 -5.03 -9.85
N SER A 6 3.91 -6.31 -10.05
CA SER A 6 4.02 -7.29 -8.96
C SER A 6 5.10 -6.92 -7.94
N THR A 7 6.28 -6.50 -8.40
CA THR A 7 7.36 -6.06 -7.52
C THR A 7 6.98 -4.79 -6.76
N TRP A 8 6.33 -3.84 -7.43
CA TRP A 8 5.85 -2.61 -6.82
C TRP A 8 4.76 -2.87 -5.77
N LYS A 9 3.82 -3.77 -6.06
CA LYS A 9 2.75 -4.17 -5.14
C LYS A 9 3.30 -4.87 -3.91
N SER A 10 4.23 -5.81 -4.07
CA SER A 10 4.87 -6.49 -2.94
C SER A 10 5.61 -5.50 -2.03
N GLU A 11 6.17 -4.43 -2.59
CA GLU A 11 6.81 -3.39 -1.79
C GLU A 11 5.78 -2.58 -0.97
N ILE A 12 4.60 -2.28 -1.53
CA ILE A 12 3.49 -1.68 -0.76
C ILE A 12 3.06 -2.59 0.38
N GLU A 13 2.81 -3.87 0.09
CA GLU A 13 2.41 -4.85 1.09
C GLU A 13 3.46 -4.97 2.22
N ARG A 14 4.75 -4.92 1.87
CA ARG A 14 5.85 -4.91 2.84
C ARG A 14 5.84 -3.66 3.71
N LEU A 15 5.67 -2.47 3.12
CA LEU A 15 5.61 -1.20 3.85
C LEU A 15 4.40 -1.12 4.78
N LEU A 16 3.25 -1.61 4.33
CA LEU A 16 2.04 -1.68 5.13
C LEU A 16 2.16 -2.71 6.25
N ALA A 17 2.77 -3.88 5.99
CA ALA A 17 3.00 -4.89 7.02
C ALA A 17 3.88 -4.39 8.17
N ASP A 18 4.89 -3.55 7.88
CA ASP A 18 5.72 -2.91 8.90
C ASP A 18 4.87 -1.99 9.81
N LYS A 19 3.97 -1.21 9.20
CA LYS A 19 3.02 -0.35 9.94
C LYS A 19 1.99 -1.17 10.71
N GLU A 20 1.45 -2.23 10.12
CA GLU A 20 0.52 -3.16 10.77
C GLU A 20 1.15 -3.76 12.04
N ALA A 21 2.42 -4.17 11.96
CA ALA A 21 3.16 -4.66 13.12
C ALA A 21 3.31 -3.61 14.22
N CYS A 22 3.50 -2.32 13.88
CA CYS A 22 3.55 -1.23 14.87
C CYS A 22 2.22 -1.00 15.60
N TYR A 23 1.09 -1.30 14.95
CA TYR A 23 -0.26 -1.09 15.50
C TYR A 23 -0.94 -2.40 15.94
N GLU A 24 -0.19 -3.51 15.99
CA GLU A 24 -0.71 -4.85 16.34
C GLU A 24 -1.91 -5.29 15.46
N LEU A 25 -1.90 -4.88 14.19
CA LEU A 25 -2.93 -5.23 13.20
C LEU A 25 -2.60 -6.57 12.51
N ALA A 26 -3.63 -7.22 11.97
CA ALA A 26 -3.44 -8.37 11.10
C ALA A 26 -2.80 -7.96 9.76
N GLN A 27 -2.09 -8.90 9.13
CA GLN A 27 -1.46 -8.64 7.85
C GLN A 27 -2.52 -8.38 6.75
N GLY A 28 -2.38 -7.27 6.02
CA GLY A 28 -3.31 -6.84 4.99
C GLY A 28 -4.56 -6.11 5.50
N GLU A 29 -4.67 -5.91 6.82
CA GLU A 29 -5.77 -5.17 7.44
C GLU A 29 -5.81 -3.73 6.95
N LEU A 30 -4.66 -3.07 6.73
CA LEU A 30 -4.63 -1.68 6.25
C LEU A 30 -5.17 -1.55 4.82
N LEU A 31 -4.81 -2.47 3.93
CA LEU A 31 -5.34 -2.50 2.56
C LEU A 31 -6.85 -2.74 2.56
N SER A 32 -7.32 -3.67 3.40
CA SER A 32 -8.73 -3.97 3.54
C SER A 32 -9.51 -2.79 4.14
N ALA A 33 -8.96 -2.17 5.19
CA ALA A 33 -9.59 -1.05 5.89
C ALA A 33 -9.64 0.22 5.04
N SER A 34 -8.64 0.47 4.20
CA SER A 34 -8.65 1.60 3.25
C SER A 34 -9.59 1.38 2.07
N GLY A 35 -10.14 0.17 1.90
CA GLY A 35 -10.98 -0.20 0.76
C GLY A 35 -10.21 -0.21 -0.57
N THR A 36 -8.88 -0.29 -0.53
CA THR A 36 -8.05 -0.25 -1.73
C THR A 36 -8.04 -1.61 -2.42
N THR A 37 -8.52 -1.64 -3.66
CA THR A 37 -8.60 -2.85 -4.48
C THR A 37 -7.36 -3.03 -5.35
N ASP A 38 -7.21 -4.21 -5.98
CA ASP A 38 -6.12 -4.43 -6.95
C ASP A 38 -6.25 -3.52 -8.19
N GLU A 39 -7.49 -3.17 -8.58
CA GLU A 39 -7.75 -2.25 -9.70
C GLU A 39 -7.24 -0.84 -9.38
N ASP A 40 -7.51 -0.34 -8.16
CA ASP A 40 -6.99 0.96 -7.70
C ASP A 40 -5.45 0.96 -7.70
N LEU A 41 -4.83 -0.14 -7.24
CA LEU A 41 -3.38 -0.29 -7.24
C LEU A 41 -2.81 -0.29 -8.67
N GLN A 42 -3.46 -0.96 -9.62
CA GLN A 42 -3.06 -0.95 -11.03
C GLN A 42 -3.17 0.45 -11.64
N GLU A 43 -4.22 1.20 -11.28
CA GLU A 43 -4.42 2.57 -11.73
C GLU A 43 -3.30 3.50 -11.21
N LEU A 44 -3.05 3.47 -9.90
CA LEU A 44 -1.97 4.26 -9.27
C LEU A 44 -0.59 3.92 -9.84
N PHE A 45 -0.32 2.63 -10.07
CA PHE A 45 0.90 2.19 -10.71
C PHE A 45 1.03 2.71 -12.15
N SER A 46 -0.07 2.72 -12.90
CA SER A 46 -0.12 3.26 -14.27
C SER A 46 0.21 4.75 -14.27
N TYR A 47 -0.33 5.51 -13.32
CA TYR A 47 0.00 6.92 -13.07
C TYR A 47 1.43 7.14 -12.58
N GLY A 48 2.11 6.11 -12.10
CA GLY A 48 3.53 6.17 -11.75
C GLY A 48 3.82 6.54 -10.32
N TRP A 49 2.85 6.35 -9.44
CA TRP A 49 3.06 6.49 -8.02
C TRP A 49 4.14 5.52 -7.55
N SER A 50 4.98 5.98 -6.62
CA SER A 50 5.90 5.09 -5.93
C SER A 50 5.17 4.23 -4.90
N ALA A 51 5.75 3.07 -4.56
CA ALA A 51 5.21 2.21 -3.51
C ALA A 51 5.13 2.93 -2.17
N GLU A 52 6.12 3.77 -1.85
CA GLU A 52 6.17 4.58 -0.63
C GLU A 52 5.05 5.62 -0.59
N GLU A 53 4.82 6.35 -1.68
CA GLU A 53 3.74 7.33 -1.77
C GLU A 53 2.37 6.66 -1.60
N THR A 54 2.14 5.54 -2.29
CA THR A 54 0.88 4.80 -2.18
C THR A 54 0.65 4.24 -0.78
N ALA A 55 1.65 3.58 -0.19
CA ALA A 55 1.55 3.04 1.18
C ALA A 55 1.28 4.16 2.20
N ARG A 56 1.97 5.30 2.06
CA ARG A 56 1.74 6.48 2.91
C ARG A 56 0.30 6.99 2.78
N THR A 57 -0.20 7.17 1.56
CA THR A 57 -1.58 7.65 1.34
C THR A 57 -2.62 6.69 1.93
N ILE A 58 -2.41 5.37 1.83
CA ILE A 58 -3.27 4.37 2.48
C ILE A 58 -3.27 4.57 4.00
N THR A 59 -2.10 4.69 4.63
CA THR A 59 -2.00 4.91 6.08
C THR A 59 -2.61 6.24 6.53
N GLU A 60 -2.39 7.32 5.77
CA GLU A 60 -2.92 8.65 6.07
C GLU A 60 -4.45 8.70 5.95
N THR A 61 -5.03 7.99 4.98
CA THR A 61 -6.48 7.87 4.81
C THR A 61 -7.14 7.22 6.03
N LEU A 62 -6.42 6.32 6.70
CA LEU A 62 -6.84 5.66 7.94
C LEU A 62 -6.51 6.45 9.21
N GLY A 63 -5.88 7.62 9.07
CA GLY A 63 -5.47 8.47 10.18
C GLY A 63 -4.25 7.96 10.96
N LEU A 64 -3.51 7.01 10.41
CA LEU A 64 -2.29 6.46 11.00
C LEU A 64 -1.07 7.27 10.52
N ARG A 65 -0.14 7.58 11.44
CA ARG A 65 1.08 8.37 11.18
C ARG A 65 2.31 7.62 11.66
#